data_AF-A0A923ZH20-F1
#
_entry.id   AF-A0A923ZH20-F1
#
_cell.length_a   1.000
_cell.length_b   1.000
_cell.length_c   1.000
_cell.angle_alpha   90.00
_cell.angle_beta   90.00
_cell.angle_gamma   90.00
#
_symmetry.space_group_name_H-M   'P 1'
#
loop_
_entity.id
_entity.type
_entity.pdbx_description
1 polymer ?
#
loop_
_entity_poly.entity_id
_entity_poly.type
_entity_poly.pdbx_seq_one_letter_code
_entity_poly.pdbx_strand_id
1 'polypeptide(L)'
;MSSKRSFQKLNKKNNKGKTFPVVHQQIMNMKGWLRGIHHQCSDKHYQKYLNEYCCRTNPRNTEQGIFKAIMLRVVQMKIQTFKELTADAA
;
A
#
# COMPACT_ATOMS: atom_id res chain seq x y z
N MET A 1 24.29 -6.17 -15.72
CA MET A 1 24.10 -7.51 -15.14
C MET A 1 23.16 -7.40 -13.94
N SER A 2 21.85 -7.60 -14.13
CA SER A 2 20.92 -7.93 -13.03
C SER A 2 19.76 -8.71 -13.62
N SER A 3 19.66 -9.96 -13.17
CA SER A 3 18.81 -11.02 -13.71
C SER A 3 17.32 -10.64 -13.61
N LYS A 4 16.61 -10.67 -14.75
CA LYS A 4 15.15 -10.62 -14.78
C LYS A 4 14.63 -11.88 -14.07
N ARG A 5 14.29 -11.79 -12.78
CA ARG A 5 13.60 -12.88 -12.07
C ARG A 5 12.26 -13.14 -12.76
N SER A 6 12.19 -14.27 -13.45
CA SER A 6 11.00 -14.79 -14.12
C SER A 6 9.94 -15.12 -13.07
N PHE A 7 8.85 -14.34 -13.05
CA PHE A 7 7.66 -14.73 -12.30
C PHE A 7 7.14 -16.05 -12.88
N GLN A 8 7.16 -17.13 -12.10
CA GLN A 8 6.62 -18.43 -12.51
C GLN A 8 5.17 -18.26 -12.96
N LYS A 9 4.88 -18.69 -14.20
CA LYS A 9 3.55 -18.66 -14.79
C LYS A 9 2.59 -19.51 -13.94
N LEU A 10 1.63 -18.85 -13.31
CA LEU A 10 0.48 -19.49 -12.66
C LEU A 10 -0.36 -20.19 -13.72
N ASN A 11 -0.07 -21.47 -13.94
CA ASN A 11 -0.80 -22.36 -14.82
C ASN A 11 -2.07 -22.82 -14.09
N LYS A 12 -3.14 -22.02 -14.13
CA LYS A 12 -4.48 -22.47 -13.73
C LYS A 12 -5.44 -22.17 -14.89
N LYS A 13 -5.71 -23.21 -15.69
CA LYS A 13 -6.73 -23.19 -16.75
C LYS A 13 -8.09 -22.94 -16.11
N ASN A 14 -8.55 -21.70 -16.13
CA ASN A 14 -9.98 -21.38 -16.06
C ASN A 14 -10.22 -20.16 -16.94
N ASN A 15 -10.87 -20.38 -18.09
CA ASN A 15 -11.11 -19.41 -19.17
C ASN A 15 -12.16 -18.33 -18.80
N LYS A 16 -12.05 -17.68 -17.63
CA LYS A 16 -13.01 -16.65 -17.20
C LYS A 16 -12.42 -15.45 -16.44
N GLY A 17 -11.11 -15.21 -16.54
CA GLY A 17 -10.51 -14.02 -15.92
C GLY A 17 -9.21 -13.64 -16.61
N LYS A 18 -9.19 -12.48 -17.27
CA LYS A 18 -7.94 -11.91 -17.79
C LYS A 18 -6.98 -11.75 -16.60
N THR A 19 -5.83 -12.40 -16.65
CA THR A 19 -4.77 -12.21 -15.65
C THR A 19 -4.42 -10.72 -15.61
N PHE A 20 -4.47 -10.09 -14.43
CA PHE A 20 -4.10 -8.68 -14.23
C PHE A 20 -2.65 -8.59 -13.74
N PRO A 21 -1.63 -8.63 -14.63
CA PRO A 21 -0.22 -8.66 -14.23
C PRO A 21 0.18 -7.43 -13.43
N VAL A 22 -0.39 -6.27 -13.75
CA VAL A 22 -0.11 -5.00 -13.05
C VAL A 22 -0.58 -5.07 -11.59
N VAL A 23 -1.80 -5.55 -11.35
CA VAL A 23 -2.35 -5.71 -9.99
C VAL A 23 -1.51 -6.70 -9.20
N HIS A 24 -1.13 -7.82 -9.82
CA HIS A 24 -0.25 -8.80 -9.19
C HIS A 24 1.09 -8.19 -8.77
N GLN A 25 1.69 -7.35 -9.64
CA GLN A 25 2.93 -6.64 -9.32
C GLN A 25 2.77 -5.67 -8.16
N GLN A 26 1.66 -4.90 -8.11
CA GLN A 26 1.40 -3.98 -6.99
C GLN A 26 1.23 -4.74 -5.68
N ILE A 27 0.52 -5.88 -5.68
CA ILE A 27 0.36 -6.73 -4.50
C ILE A 27 1.72 -7.27 -4.03
N MET A 28 2.57 -7.74 -4.94
CA MET A 28 3.90 -8.25 -4.58
C MET A 28 4.80 -7.14 -4.03
N ASN A 29 4.76 -5.95 -4.64
CA ASN A 29 5.49 -4.78 -4.16
C ASN A 29 5.02 -4.34 -2.76
N MET A 30 3.71 -4.34 -2.52
CA MET A 30 3.12 -4.03 -1.21
C MET A 30 3.55 -5.04 -0.15
N LYS A 31 3.52 -6.34 -0.46
CA LYS A 31 3.97 -7.40 0.44
C LYS A 31 5.46 -7.27 0.78
N GLY A 32 6.30 -7.03 -0.22
CA GLY A 32 7.74 -6.82 -0.02
C GLY A 32 8.03 -5.59 0.83
N TRP A 33 7.30 -4.49 0.59
CA TRP A 33 7.40 -3.28 1.39
C TRP A 33 7.00 -3.50 2.85
N LEU A 34 5.83 -4.10 3.09
CA LEU A 34 5.32 -4.33 4.44
C LEU A 34 6.29 -5.18 5.26
N ARG A 35 6.84 -6.24 4.64
CA ARG A 35 7.84 -7.13 5.27
C ARG A 35 9.16 -6.43 5.58
N GLY A 36 9.50 -5.36 4.86
CA GLY A 36 10.71 -4.58 5.07
C GLY A 36 10.62 -3.60 6.25
N ILE A 37 9.42 -3.12 6.59
CA ILE A 37 9.22 -2.20 7.72
C ILE A 37 8.85 -2.96 8.99
N HIS A 38 7.90 -3.89 8.91
CA HIS A 38 7.40 -4.62 10.06
C HIS A 38 7.52 -6.13 9.82
N HIS A 39 8.11 -6.84 10.78
CA HIS A 39 8.20 -8.31 10.74
C HIS A 39 6.80 -8.96 10.72
N GLN A 40 5.85 -8.35 11.44
CA GLN A 40 4.45 -8.77 11.53
C GLN A 40 3.55 -7.53 11.61
N CYS A 41 2.43 -7.56 10.89
CA CYS A 41 1.40 -6.53 10.94
C CYS A 41 0.13 -7.17 11.50
N SER A 42 -0.44 -6.58 12.56
CA SER A 42 -1.76 -6.97 13.06
C SER A 42 -2.84 -6.59 12.05
N ASP A 43 -3.91 -7.39 11.96
CA ASP A 43 -5.04 -7.15 11.07
C ASP A 43 -5.72 -5.80 11.35
N LYS A 44 -5.71 -5.34 12.62
CA LYS A 44 -6.24 -4.03 13.05
C LYS A 44 -5.60 -2.85 12.30
N HIS A 45 -4.33 -2.99 11.91
CA HIS A 45 -3.58 -1.89 11.27
C HIS A 45 -3.46 -2.05 9.75
N TYR A 46 -3.91 -3.17 9.18
CA TYR A 46 -3.70 -3.49 7.78
C TYR A 46 -4.26 -2.42 6.83
N GLN A 47 -5.45 -1.91 7.13
CA GLN A 47 -6.08 -0.86 6.33
C GLN A 47 -5.29 0.46 6.35
N LYS A 48 -4.66 0.81 7.48
CA LYS A 48 -3.83 2.01 7.59
C LYS A 48 -2.58 1.90 6.73
N TYR A 49 -1.91 0.74 6.78
CA TYR A 49 -0.76 0.48 5.91
C TYR A 49 -1.13 0.46 4.44
N LEU A 50 -2.31 -0.06 4.08
CA LEU A 50 -2.80 0.00 2.70
C LEU A 50 -3.02 1.45 2.24
N ASN A 51 -3.64 2.28 3.10
CA ASN A 51 -3.84 3.70 2.81
C ASN A 51 -2.51 4.44 2.66
N GLU A 52 -1.51 4.13 3.49
CA GLU A 52 -0.16 4.67 3.40
C GLU A 52 0.53 4.24 2.09
N TYR A 53 0.45 2.95 1.75
CA TYR A 53 0.99 2.44 0.49
C TYR A 53 0.40 3.18 -0.71
N CYS A 54 -0.92 3.36 -0.74
CA CYS A 54 -1.60 4.13 -1.77
C CYS A 54 -1.14 5.59 -1.77
N CYS A 55 -1.05 6.23 -0.60
CA CYS A 55 -0.60 7.61 -0.48
C CYS A 55 0.85 7.80 -0.96
N ARG A 56 1.73 6.82 -0.76
CA ARG A 56 3.10 6.89 -1.27
C ARG A 56 3.19 6.63 -2.77
N THR A 57 2.35 5.74 -3.29
CA THR A 57 2.48 5.24 -4.66
C THR A 57 1.69 6.03 -5.70
N ASN A 58 0.58 6.65 -5.31
CA ASN A 58 -0.33 7.45 -6.14
C ASN A 58 0.25 8.82 -6.59
N PRO A 59 1.07 9.53 -5.79
CA PRO A 59 1.65 10.83 -6.19
C PRO A 59 3.02 10.75 -6.88
N ARG A 60 3.58 9.56 -7.12
CA ARG A 60 4.97 9.41 -7.63
C ARG A 60 5.25 10.14 -8.94
N ASN A 61 4.22 10.56 -9.67
CA ASN A 61 4.36 11.29 -10.93
C ASN A 61 3.90 12.76 -10.86
N THR A 62 3.64 13.31 -9.67
CA THR A 62 3.13 14.69 -9.52
C THR A 62 3.76 15.38 -8.33
N GLU A 63 5.06 15.67 -8.44
CA GLU A 63 5.86 16.37 -7.42
C GLU A 63 5.19 17.66 -6.91
N GLN A 64 4.58 18.41 -7.83
CA GLN A 64 3.86 19.66 -7.57
C GLN A 64 2.55 19.47 -6.79
N GLY A 65 1.98 18.27 -6.79
CA GLY A 65 0.67 17.96 -6.17
C GLY A 65 0.77 17.40 -4.75
N ILE A 66 1.95 16.98 -4.30
CA ILE A 66 2.14 16.28 -3.01
C ILE A 66 1.78 17.21 -1.85
N PHE A 67 2.31 18.43 -1.84
CA PHE A 67 2.05 19.40 -0.77
C PHE A 67 0.55 19.70 -0.62
N LYS A 68 -0.12 20.00 -1.74
CA LYS A 68 -1.57 20.25 -1.75
C LYS A 68 -2.37 19.02 -1.28
N ALA A 69 -1.98 17.82 -1.70
CA ALA A 69 -2.66 16.58 -1.31
C ALA A 69 -2.48 16.24 0.17
N ILE A 70 -1.34 16.59 0.76
CA ILE A 70 -1.10 16.46 2.21
C ILE A 70 -1.96 17.49 2.96
N MET A 71 -1.92 18.77 2.56
CA MET A 71 -2.70 19.82 3.23
C MET A 71 -4.21 19.54 3.21
N LEU A 72 -4.75 19.11 2.07
CA LEU A 72 -6.16 18.71 1.98
C LEU A 72 -6.51 17.57 2.95
N ARG A 73 -5.64 16.56 3.07
CA ARG A 73 -5.86 15.46 4.02
C ARG A 73 -5.81 15.96 5.46
N VAL A 74 -4.83 16.79 5.83
CA VAL A 74 -4.73 17.34 7.19
C VAL A 74 -5.99 18.12 7.57
N VAL A 75 -6.52 18.93 6.67
CA VAL A 75 -7.75 19.69 6.90
C VAL A 75 -8.99 18.80 6.99
N GLN A 76 -9.04 17.71 6.22
CA GLN A 76 -10.18 16.78 6.21
C GLN A 76 -10.14 15.73 7.33
N MET A 77 -8.98 15.51 7.95
CA MET A 77 -8.83 14.52 8.99
C MET A 77 -9.61 14.93 10.25
N LYS A 78 -10.33 13.96 10.84
CA LYS A 78 -10.93 14.14 12.15
C LYS A 78 -9.81 14.30 13.17
N ILE A 79 -9.86 15.38 13.95
CA ILE A 79 -8.95 15.60 15.08
C ILE A 79 -9.17 14.45 16.07
N GLN A 80 -8.10 13.70 16.35
CA GLN A 80 -8.10 12.63 17.35
C GLN A 80 -7.38 13.10 18.61
N THR A 81 -7.95 12.78 19.76
CA THR A 81 -7.32 13.06 21.06
C THR A 81 -6.24 12.04 21.38
N PHE A 82 -5.30 12.37 22.27
CA PHE A 82 -4.21 11.47 22.67
C PHE A 82 -4.73 10.12 23.20
N LYS A 83 -5.84 10.13 23.94
CA LYS A 83 -6.48 8.90 24.46
C LYS A 83 -6.96 7.98 23.33
N GLU A 84 -7.60 8.55 22.31
CA GLU A 84 -8.06 7.80 21.14
C GLU A 84 -6.89 7.23 20.34
N LEU A 85 -5.80 8.00 20.18
CA LEU A 85 -4.58 7.53 19.52
C LEU A 85 -3.95 6.34 20.23
N THR A 86 -3.86 6.39 21.57
CA THR A 86 -3.32 5.26 22.35
C THR A 86 -4.21 4.02 22.32
N ALA A 87 -5.54 4.19 22.30
CA ALA A 87 -6.48 3.08 22.18
C ALA A 87 -6.47 2.43 20.79
N ASP A 88 -6.15 3.21 19.76
CA ASP A 88 -6.04 2.76 18.39
C ASP A 88 -4.69 2.09 18.08
N ALA A 89 -3.64 2.42 18.86
CA ALA A 89 -2.30 1.82 18.77
C ALA A 89 -2.15 0.50 19.54
N ALA A 90 -2.92 0.31 20.63
CA ALA A 90 -3.00 -0.93 21.40
C ALA A 90 -3.74 -2.05 20.66
#